data_AF-A0A485AQB3-F1
#
_entry.id   AF-A0A485AQB3-F1
#
_cell.length_a   1.000
_cell.length_b   1.000
_cell.length_c   1.000
_cell.angle_alpha   90.00
_cell.angle_beta   90.00
_cell.angle_gamma   90.00
#
_symmetry.space_group_name_H-M   'P 1'
#
loop_
_entity.id
_entity.type
_entity.pdbx_description
1 polymer ?
#
loop_
_entity_poly.entity_id
_entity_poly.type
_entity_poly.pdbx_seq_one_letter_code
_entity_poly.pdbx_strand_id
1 'polypeptide(L)'
;MFNPLPAIALLPLSLLWFGLGNASLVFVIVHSVVWPMALNTWSGFMSVPETLKMTGRNYGLSGWRYVLWILIPAALPALLSGLKIGWAFAWRTLIAAELVFGASSGSGGLGWYIFQNRNEMYTDRVFAGLVMVTAIGLLVEGLVFATLERLTVKRWGMQN
;
A
#
# COMPACT_ATOMS: atom_id res chain seq x y z
N MET A 1 -15.70 -8.17 6.87
CA MET A 1 -14.25 -8.12 7.19
C MET A 1 -13.58 -9.28 6.48
N PHE A 2 -12.92 -9.03 5.35
CA PHE A 2 -12.36 -10.09 4.48
C PHE A 2 -10.84 -10.33 4.66
N ASN A 3 -10.27 -9.91 5.78
CA ASN A 3 -8.87 -10.24 6.09
C ASN A 3 -8.60 -10.36 7.60
N PRO A 4 -9.11 -11.41 8.26
CA PRO A 4 -8.80 -11.64 9.67
C PRO A 4 -7.37 -12.15 9.89
N LEU A 5 -6.71 -12.64 8.84
CA LEU A 5 -5.40 -13.29 8.93
C LEU A 5 -4.29 -12.29 8.61
N PRO A 6 -3.40 -11.95 9.58
CA PRO A 6 -2.28 -11.06 9.32
C PRO A 6 -1.42 -11.60 8.18
N ALA A 7 -1.08 -10.78 7.19
CA ALA A 7 -0.33 -11.22 6.02
C ALA A 7 1.00 -11.90 6.40
N ILE A 8 1.67 -11.42 7.45
CA ILE A 8 2.91 -12.01 7.96
C ILE A 8 2.76 -13.49 8.38
N ALA A 9 1.57 -13.92 8.80
CA ALA A 9 1.31 -15.31 9.15
C ALA A 9 1.34 -16.24 7.93
N LEU A 10 1.16 -15.71 6.71
CA LEU A 10 1.29 -16.47 5.47
C LEU A 10 2.73 -16.67 5.04
N LEU A 11 3.68 -16.00 5.70
CA LEU A 11 5.04 -15.97 5.21
C LEU A 11 5.74 -17.35 5.23
N PRO A 12 5.62 -18.19 6.26
CA PRO A 12 6.14 -19.56 6.21
C PRO A 12 5.55 -20.39 5.07
N LEU A 13 4.25 -20.24 4.80
CA LEU A 13 3.59 -20.92 3.68
C LEU A 13 4.12 -20.41 2.33
N SER A 14 4.33 -19.11 2.21
CA SER A 14 4.90 -18.51 0.99
C SER A 14 6.33 -18.99 0.72
N LEU A 15 7.13 -19.20 1.77
CA LEU A 15 8.48 -19.76 1.64
C LEU A 15 8.43 -21.24 1.25
N LEU A 16 7.46 -22.00 1.74
CA LEU A 16 7.28 -23.40 1.37
C LEU A 16 6.88 -23.54 -0.11
N TRP A 17 6.02 -22.67 -0.62
CA TRP A 17 5.56 -22.72 -2.01
C TRP A 17 6.54 -22.12 -3.01
N PHE A 18 7.09 -20.95 -2.71
CA PHE A 18 7.90 -20.17 -3.65
C PHE A 18 9.40 -20.26 -3.37
N GLY A 19 9.79 -20.91 -2.28
CA GLY A 19 11.17 -20.95 -1.81
C GLY A 19 11.63 -19.64 -1.17
N LEU A 20 12.92 -19.61 -0.85
CA LEU A 20 13.62 -18.43 -0.37
C LEU A 20 13.83 -17.44 -1.52
N GLY A 21 13.46 -16.18 -1.32
CA GLY A 21 13.75 -15.10 -2.27
C GLY A 21 12.62 -14.08 -2.40
N ASN A 22 12.67 -13.31 -3.48
CA ASN A 22 11.75 -12.18 -3.68
C ASN A 22 10.31 -12.62 -3.94
N ALA A 23 10.10 -13.80 -4.53
CA ALA A 23 8.75 -14.28 -4.88
C ALA A 23 7.86 -14.49 -3.64
N SER A 24 8.40 -15.08 -2.56
CA SER A 24 7.67 -15.28 -1.30
C SER A 24 7.35 -13.95 -0.62
N LEU A 25 8.30 -13.01 -0.58
CA LEU A 25 8.09 -11.66 -0.06
C LEU A 25 7.00 -10.92 -0.83
N VAL A 26 7.06 -10.93 -2.17
CA VAL A 26 6.08 -10.26 -3.03
C VAL A 26 4.68 -10.84 -2.82
N PHE A 27 4.55 -12.16 -2.71
CA PHE A 27 3.25 -12.79 -2.44
C PHE A 27 2.60 -12.27 -1.15
N VAL A 28 3.37 -12.23 -0.06
CA VAL A 28 2.89 -11.76 1.25
C VAL A 28 2.53 -10.28 1.21
N ILE A 29 3.35 -9.46 0.56
CA ILE A 29 3.09 -8.02 0.39
C ILE A 29 1.82 -7.81 -0.41
N VAL A 30 1.66 -8.48 -1.56
CA VAL A 30 0.44 -8.39 -2.38
C VAL A 30 -0.79 -8.75 -1.56
N HIS A 31 -0.75 -9.87 -0.83
CA HIS A 31 -1.87 -10.27 0.03
C HIS A 31 -2.19 -9.21 1.11
N SER A 32 -1.17 -8.55 1.67
CA SER A 32 -1.38 -7.49 2.67
C SER A 32 -2.13 -6.26 2.13
N VAL A 33 -2.00 -6.00 0.83
CA VAL A 33 -2.48 -4.77 0.18
C VAL A 33 -3.80 -4.96 -0.56
N VAL A 34 -4.02 -6.14 -1.16
CA VAL A 34 -5.19 -6.41 -2.01
C VAL A 34 -6.50 -6.11 -1.29
N TRP A 35 -6.66 -6.56 -0.04
CA TRP A 35 -7.89 -6.38 0.71
C TRP A 35 -8.21 -4.92 1.06
N PRO A 36 -7.32 -4.15 1.72
CA PRO A 36 -7.59 -2.75 2.01
C PRO A 36 -7.77 -1.92 0.73
N MET A 37 -7.01 -2.20 -0.34
CA MET A 37 -7.16 -1.49 -1.61
C MET A 37 -8.50 -1.78 -2.27
N ALA A 38 -8.93 -3.05 -2.31
CA ALA A 38 -10.22 -3.42 -2.90
C ALA A 38 -11.39 -2.76 -2.16
N LEU A 39 -11.35 -2.74 -0.83
CA LEU A 39 -12.40 -2.11 -0.02
C LEU A 39 -12.46 -0.59 -0.22
N ASN A 40 -11.31 0.09 -0.24
CA ASN A 40 -11.26 1.53 -0.50
C ASN A 40 -11.71 1.87 -1.92
N THR A 41 -11.34 1.04 -2.90
CA THR A 41 -11.78 1.18 -4.29
C THR A 41 -13.30 1.05 -4.39
N TRP A 42 -13.86 0.00 -3.80
CA TRP A 42 -15.30 -0.23 -3.76
C TRP A 42 -16.04 0.92 -3.08
N SER A 43 -15.59 1.34 -1.89
CA SER A 43 -16.15 2.48 -1.17
C SER A 43 -16.05 3.77 -1.98
N GLY A 44 -14.95 3.97 -2.71
CA GLY A 44 -14.74 5.13 -3.56
C GLY A 44 -15.78 5.23 -4.67
N PHE A 45 -16.02 4.13 -5.39
CA PHE A 45 -17.06 4.10 -6.42
C PHE A 45 -18.47 4.26 -5.86
N MET A 46 -18.74 3.71 -4.67
CA MET A 46 -20.05 3.87 -4.01
C MET A 46 -20.26 5.30 -3.48
N SER A 47 -19.20 6.01 -3.12
CA SER A 47 -19.25 7.38 -2.62
C SER A 47 -19.53 8.43 -3.70
N VAL A 48 -19.49 8.05 -4.99
CA VAL A 48 -19.75 8.98 -6.09
C VAL A 48 -21.20 9.49 -6.02
N PRO A 49 -21.42 10.83 -5.94
CA PRO A 49 -22.73 11.44 -5.90
C PRO A 49 -23.62 11.00 -7.07
N GLU A 50 -24.89 10.71 -6.77
CA GLU A 50 -25.84 10.29 -7.80
C GLU A 50 -26.06 11.36 -8.88
N THR A 51 -25.96 12.64 -8.51
CA THR A 51 -26.03 13.76 -9.45
C THR A 51 -24.97 13.65 -10.55
N LEU A 52 -23.72 13.32 -10.22
CA LEU A 52 -22.65 13.14 -11.22
C LEU A 52 -22.94 11.95 -12.15
N LYS A 53 -23.49 10.87 -11.59
CA LYS A 53 -23.90 9.69 -12.36
C LYS A 53 -25.02 10.03 -13.36
N MET A 54 -26.04 10.76 -12.90
CA MET A 54 -27.14 11.23 -13.73
C MET A 54 -26.65 12.17 -14.83
N THR A 55 -25.76 13.11 -14.52
CA THR A 55 -25.16 13.99 -15.53
C THR A 55 -24.44 13.19 -16.62
N GLY A 56 -23.61 12.22 -16.25
CA GLY A 56 -22.92 11.37 -17.23
C GLY A 56 -23.88 10.61 -18.15
N ARG A 57 -24.97 10.07 -17.59
CA ARG A 57 -26.01 9.39 -18.36
C ARG A 57 -26.77 10.34 -19.30
N ASN A 58 -27.06 11.57 -18.86
CA ASN A 58 -27.71 12.58 -19.69
C ASN A 58 -26.84 13.01 -20.87
N TYR A 59 -25.51 13.01 -20.71
CA TYR A 59 -24.56 13.21 -21.81
C TYR A 59 -24.39 11.97 -22.72
N GLY A 60 -25.15 10.90 -22.50
CA GLY A 60 -25.08 9.68 -23.31
C GLY A 60 -23.82 8.83 -23.07
N LEU A 61 -23.08 9.09 -21.98
CA LEU A 61 -21.92 8.26 -21.64
C LEU A 61 -22.38 6.87 -21.18
N SER A 62 -21.81 5.83 -21.80
CA SER A 62 -22.08 4.43 -21.45
C SER A 62 -20.79 3.61 -21.38
N GLY A 63 -20.85 2.49 -20.65
CA GLY A 63 -19.77 1.52 -20.52
C GLY A 63 -18.44 2.13 -20.05
N TRP A 64 -17.39 1.91 -20.82
CA TRP A 64 -16.02 2.33 -20.47
C TRP A 64 -15.83 3.84 -20.37
N ARG A 65 -16.49 4.61 -21.26
CA ARG A 65 -16.40 6.08 -21.24
C ARG A 65 -17.01 6.65 -19.96
N TYR A 66 -18.13 6.09 -19.52
CA TYR A 66 -18.76 6.48 -18.26
C TYR A 66 -17.85 6.21 -17.06
N VAL A 67 -17.22 5.03 -17.01
CA VAL A 67 -16.31 4.68 -15.91
C VAL A 67 -15.08 5.60 -15.90
N LEU A 68 -14.41 5.77 -17.04
CA LEU A 68 -13.17 6.56 -17.13
C LEU A 68 -13.38 8.06 -16.90
N TRP A 69 -14.51 8.63 -17.32
CA TRP A 69 -14.71 10.09 -17.34
C TRP A 69 -15.56 10.61 -16.18
N ILE A 70 -16.39 9.77 -15.57
CA ILE A 70 -17.26 10.16 -14.45
C ILE A 70 -16.80 9.46 -13.17
N LEU A 71 -16.80 8.13 -13.17
CA LEU A 71 -16.64 7.35 -11.95
C LEU A 71 -15.21 7.39 -11.39
N ILE A 72 -14.20 7.10 -12.22
CA ILE A 72 -12.80 7.13 -11.79
C ILE A 72 -12.44 8.53 -11.30
N PRO A 73 -12.82 9.61 -12.02
CA PRO A 73 -12.48 10.92 -11.55
C PRO A 73 -13.08 11.27 -10.19
N ALA A 74 -14.37 11.02 -10.03
CA ALA A 74 -15.07 11.28 -8.77
C ALA A 74 -14.59 10.38 -7.61
N ALA A 75 -14.13 9.16 -7.90
CA ALA A 75 -13.63 8.21 -6.90
C ALA A 75 -12.14 8.39 -6.57
N LEU A 76 -11.39 9.24 -7.30
CA LEU A 76 -9.94 9.37 -7.10
C LEU A 76 -9.50 9.65 -5.66
N PRO A 77 -10.16 10.52 -4.86
CA PRO A 77 -9.73 10.77 -3.49
C PRO A 77 -9.74 9.50 -2.64
N ALA A 78 -10.77 8.67 -2.82
CA ALA A 78 -10.89 7.39 -2.14
C ALA A 78 -9.89 6.35 -2.69
N LEU A 79 -9.63 6.33 -4.01
CA LEU A 79 -8.60 5.48 -4.61
C LEU A 79 -7.19 5.83 -4.08
N LEU A 80 -6.88 7.12 -3.95
CA LEU A 80 -5.62 7.60 -3.37
C LEU A 80 -5.51 7.27 -1.89
N SER A 81 -6.59 7.41 -1.13
CA SER A 81 -6.65 6.93 0.26
C SER A 81 -6.34 5.43 0.33
N GLY A 82 -6.96 4.63 -0.54
CA GLY A 82 -6.68 3.20 -0.67
C GLY A 82 -5.22 2.89 -0.99
N LEU A 83 -4.60 3.66 -1.89
CA LEU A 83 -3.18 3.53 -2.21
C LEU A 83 -2.27 3.90 -1.03
N LYS A 84 -2.58 4.97 -0.28
CA LYS A 84 -1.83 5.34 0.95
C LYS A 84 -1.90 4.23 2.00
N ILE A 85 -3.10 3.68 2.21
CA ILE A 85 -3.29 2.55 3.13
C ILE A 85 -2.51 1.33 2.63
N GLY A 86 -2.63 1.00 1.34
CA GLY A 86 -1.89 -0.09 0.72
C GLY A 86 -0.38 0.04 0.90
N TRP A 87 0.17 1.24 0.66
CA TRP A 87 1.58 1.55 0.93
C TRP A 87 1.97 1.29 2.39
N ALA A 88 1.20 1.78 3.35
CA ALA A 88 1.49 1.58 4.76
C ALA A 88 1.50 0.09 5.16
N PHE A 89 0.57 -0.70 4.63
CA PHE A 89 0.53 -2.16 4.85
C PHE A 89 1.71 -2.88 4.18
N ALA A 90 2.02 -2.54 2.92
CA ALA A 90 3.16 -3.10 2.19
C ALA A 90 4.47 -2.84 2.94
N TRP A 91 4.69 -1.59 3.36
CA TRP A 91 5.91 -1.15 4.02
C TRP A 91 6.15 -1.92 5.34
N ARG A 92 5.12 -1.99 6.19
CA ARG A 92 5.19 -2.71 7.47
C ARG A 92 5.42 -4.21 7.26
N THR A 93 4.74 -4.79 6.27
CA THR A 93 4.84 -6.21 5.96
C THR A 93 6.22 -6.57 5.41
N LEU A 94 6.79 -5.74 4.53
CA LEU A 94 8.14 -5.90 4.00
C LEU A 94 9.18 -5.91 5.12
N ILE A 95 9.18 -4.91 6.00
CA ILE A 95 10.16 -4.80 7.08
C ILE A 95 10.04 -5.99 8.04
N ALA A 96 8.82 -6.36 8.41
CA ALA A 96 8.59 -7.47 9.32
C ALA A 96 9.01 -8.81 8.69
N ALA A 97 8.79 -8.99 7.38
CA ALA A 97 9.25 -10.14 6.63
C ALA A 97 10.79 -10.23 6.59
N GLU A 98 11.48 -9.12 6.29
CA GLU A 98 12.94 -9.03 6.30
C GLU A 98 13.54 -9.27 7.69
N LEU A 99 12.85 -8.83 8.75
CA LEU A 99 13.32 -9.02 10.12
C LEU A 99 13.35 -10.50 10.51
N VAL A 100 12.39 -11.30 10.04
CA VAL A 100 12.30 -12.72 10.42
C VAL A 100 13.06 -13.63 9.44
N PHE A 101 13.06 -13.32 8.14
CA PHE A 101 13.61 -14.21 7.10
C PHE A 101 14.59 -13.54 6.14
N GLY A 102 15.00 -12.30 6.39
CA GLY A 102 15.93 -11.56 5.52
C GLY A 102 17.33 -12.17 5.44
N ALA A 103 17.74 -13.00 6.40
CA ALA A 103 18.98 -13.80 6.33
C ALA A 103 19.00 -14.72 5.11
N SER A 104 17.83 -15.27 4.79
CA SER A 104 17.67 -16.38 3.85
C SER A 104 17.56 -15.92 2.40
N SER A 105 17.46 -14.60 2.16
CA SER A 105 17.24 -14.00 0.83
C SER A 105 18.52 -13.66 0.08
N GLY A 106 19.71 -13.80 0.69
CA GLY A 106 21.02 -13.52 0.08
C GLY A 106 21.35 -12.02 -0.09
N SER A 107 20.34 -11.15 -0.28
CA SER A 107 20.44 -9.70 -0.24
C SER A 107 19.78 -9.16 1.03
N GLY A 108 20.57 -8.91 2.07
CA GLY A 108 20.08 -8.35 3.33
C GLY A 108 19.41 -6.98 3.13
N GLY A 109 18.23 -6.79 3.72
CA GLY A 109 17.49 -5.52 3.73
C GLY A 109 17.58 -4.76 5.05
N LEU A 110 16.79 -3.69 5.20
CA LEU A 110 16.76 -2.88 6.42
C LEU A 110 16.23 -3.67 7.63
N GLY A 111 15.24 -4.54 7.42
CA GLY A 111 14.74 -5.41 8.49
C GLY A 111 15.80 -6.39 8.97
N TRP A 112 16.59 -6.93 8.04
CA TRP A 112 17.73 -7.81 8.36
C TRP A 112 18.83 -7.06 9.11
N TYR A 113 19.19 -5.85 8.68
CA TYR A 113 20.16 -5.00 9.37
C TYR A 113 19.76 -4.76 10.84
N ILE A 114 18.49 -4.43 11.08
CA ILE A 114 17.97 -4.25 12.44
C ILE A 114 18.08 -5.56 13.24
N PHE A 115 17.70 -6.69 12.64
CA PHE A 115 17.76 -7.99 13.31
C PHE A 115 19.18 -8.41 13.68
N GLN A 116 20.14 -8.25 12.77
CA GLN A 116 21.54 -8.59 13.01
C GLN A 116 22.12 -7.75 14.15
N ASN A 117 21.97 -6.42 14.09
CA ASN A 117 22.50 -5.53 15.12
C ASN A 117 21.80 -5.72 16.48
N ARG A 118 20.52 -6.12 16.47
CA ARG A 118 19.82 -6.55 17.68
C ARG A 118 20.48 -7.78 18.32
N ASN A 119 20.84 -8.78 17.52
CA ASN A 119 21.48 -9.99 18.04
C ASN A 119 22.90 -9.73 18.57
N GLU A 120 23.60 -8.77 17.97
CA GLU A 120 24.91 -8.28 18.43
C GLU A 120 24.81 -7.29 19.60
N MET A 121 23.59 -6.95 20.06
CA MET A 121 23.31 -5.98 21.12
C MET A 121 23.77 -4.54 20.84
N TYR A 122 24.06 -4.20 19.57
CA TYR A 122 24.39 -2.85 19.12
C TYR A 122 23.14 -1.97 19.02
N THR A 123 22.74 -1.45 20.16
CA THR A 123 21.48 -0.70 20.32
C THR A 123 21.51 0.63 19.53
N ASP A 124 22.66 1.28 19.45
CA ASP A 124 22.91 2.47 18.64
C ASP A 124 22.57 2.23 17.14
N ARG A 125 23.02 1.09 16.61
CA ARG A 125 22.77 0.70 15.21
C ARG A 125 21.32 0.27 14.98
N VAL A 126 20.69 -0.36 15.97
CA VAL A 126 19.26 -0.69 15.92
C VAL A 126 18.42 0.60 15.81
N PHE A 127 18.70 1.60 16.65
CA PHE A 127 18.03 2.90 16.57
C PHE A 127 18.26 3.59 15.22
N ALA A 128 19.49 3.57 14.69
CA ALA A 128 19.78 4.11 13.36
C ALA A 128 18.93 3.44 12.26
N GLY A 129 18.76 2.11 12.32
CA GLY A 129 17.89 1.37 11.41
C GLY A 129 16.41 1.77 11.51
N LEU A 130 15.89 1.92 12.73
CA LEU A 130 14.50 2.35 12.97
C LEU A 130 14.24 3.79 12.47
N VAL A 131 15.21 4.69 12.68
CA VAL A 131 15.15 6.05 12.15
C VAL A 131 15.15 6.03 10.63
N MET A 132 16.01 5.23 9.99
CA MET A 132 16.05 5.10 8.53
C MET A 132 14.72 4.58 7.96
N VAL A 133 14.14 3.55 8.59
CA VAL A 133 12.83 3.00 8.23
C VAL A 133 11.74 4.07 8.30
N THR A 134 11.76 4.87 9.38
CA THR A 134 10.78 5.95 9.58
C THR A 134 10.98 7.07 8.55
N ALA A 135 12.23 7.46 8.28
CA ALA A 135 12.57 8.48 7.30
C ALA A 135 12.09 8.10 5.89
N ILE A 136 12.33 6.86 5.45
CA ILE A 136 11.85 6.38 4.14
C ILE A 136 10.32 6.42 4.07
N GLY A 137 9.64 5.93 5.12
CA GLY A 137 8.18 5.96 5.20
C GLY A 137 7.63 7.38 5.05
N LEU A 138 8.19 8.32 5.81
CA LEU A 138 7.80 9.74 5.77
C LEU A 138 8.15 10.42 4.44
N LEU A 139 9.29 10.09 3.82
CA LEU A 139 9.67 10.64 2.53
C LEU A 139 8.70 10.20 1.42
N VAL A 140 8.30 8.93 1.40
CA VAL A 140 7.33 8.45 0.41
C VAL A 140 5.96 9.09 0.64
N GLU A 141 5.52 9.19 1.89
CA GLU A 141 4.26 9.83 2.24
C GLU A 141 4.25 11.33 1.90
N GLY A 142 5.32 12.04 2.27
CA GLY A 142 5.45 13.48 2.06
C GLY A 142 5.77 13.89 0.63
N LEU A 143 6.53 13.10 -0.13
CA LEU A 143 6.91 13.46 -1.51
C LEU A 143 5.97 12.85 -2.53
N VAL A 144 5.77 11.53 -2.50
CA VAL A 144 4.99 10.84 -3.54
C VAL A 144 3.52 11.14 -3.36
N PHE A 145 2.97 10.84 -2.18
CA PHE A 145 1.53 10.97 -1.98
C PHE A 145 1.06 12.42 -1.89
N ALA A 146 1.83 13.33 -1.28
CA ALA A 146 1.46 14.74 -1.26
C ALA A 146 1.50 15.38 -2.65
N THR A 147 2.46 14.98 -3.51
CA THR A 147 2.51 15.43 -4.91
C THR A 147 1.33 14.88 -5.70
N LEU A 148 1.02 13.59 -5.56
CA LEU A 148 -0.13 12.97 -6.21
C LEU A 148 -1.43 13.65 -5.81
N GLU A 149 -1.64 13.90 -4.51
CA GLU A 149 -2.84 14.56 -3.99
C GLU A 149 -3.00 16.00 -4.51
N ARG A 150 -1.89 16.74 -4.59
CA ARG A 150 -1.88 18.10 -5.16
C ARG A 150 -2.25 18.11 -6.66
N LEU A 151 -1.80 17.11 -7.42
CA LEU A 151 -2.04 17.05 -8.87
C LEU A 151 -3.43 16.52 -9.24
N THR A 152 -4.07 15.74 -8.36
CA THR A 152 -5.33 15.04 -8.64
C THR A 152 -6.50 15.62 -7.86
N VAL A 153 -6.49 15.48 -6.52
CA VAL A 153 -7.61 15.86 -5.65
C VAL A 153 -7.83 17.38 -5.64
N LYS A 154 -6.75 18.16 -5.50
CA LYS A 154 -6.84 19.63 -5.55
C LYS A 154 -7.24 20.14 -6.93
N ARG A 155 -6.80 19.48 -8.00
CA ARG A 155 -7.11 19.88 -9.37
C ARG A 155 -8.59 19.72 -9.73
N TRP A 156 -9.26 18.74 -9.11
CA TRP A 156 -10.67 18.46 -9.37
C TRP A 156 -11.63 19.04 -8.34
N GLY A 157 -11.15 19.96 -7.48
CA GLY A 157 -12.02 20.75 -6.60
C GLY A 157 -12.79 19.93 -5.57
N MET A 158 -12.34 18.72 -5.25
CA MET A 158 -12.99 17.82 -4.27
C MET A 158 -12.52 18.04 -2.83
N GLN A 159 -11.72 19.08 -2.58
CA GLN A 159 -11.45 19.57 -1.23
C GLN A 159 -12.38 20.75 -0.97
N ASN A 160 -13.31 20.55 -0.02
CA ASN A 160 -14.04 21.64 0.64
C ASN A 160 -13.06 22.52 1.43
#